data_AF-A0A0P1ATG2-F1
#
_entry.id   AF-A0A0P1ATG2-F1
#
_cell.length_a   1.000
_cell.length_b   1.000
_cell.length_c   1.000
_cell.angle_alpha   90.00
_cell.angle_beta   90.00
_cell.angle_gamma   90.00
#
_symmetry.space_group_name_H-M   'P 1'
#
loop_
_entity.id
_entity.type
_entity.pdbx_description
1 polymer ?
#
loop_
_entity_poly.entity_id
_entity_poly.type
_entity_poly.pdbx_seq_one_letter_code
_entity_poly.pdbx_strand_id
1 'polypeptide(L)'
;MARKWFQLVGEDGNAVTSVTSVVVDVEDVETLRDAVKVKCPNNLANVDASDLTVFDANGVALPKSSSSVSELGKDAIIVQVPHRAVEDSDYFISLHVQEQVETAVFVIVEEDKDDNSIGMGVFFSPTLAVTYDHNLTEEYTVGSVVPLALKDEMANVEVVARNSELDFAILKIRIT
;
A
#
# COMPACT_ATOMS: atom_id res chain seq x y z
N MET A 1 21.75 -34.25 -16.13
CA MET A 1 20.67 -33.42 -16.70
C MET A 1 19.35 -34.17 -16.61
N ALA A 2 18.51 -33.82 -15.65
CA ALA A 2 17.15 -34.35 -15.50
C ALA A 2 16.14 -33.24 -15.77
N ARG A 3 15.08 -33.55 -16.52
CA ARG A 3 13.96 -32.61 -16.73
C ARG A 3 13.01 -32.72 -15.54
N LYS A 4 12.78 -31.62 -14.82
CA LYS A 4 11.85 -31.53 -13.69
C LYS A 4 10.71 -30.59 -14.04
N TRP A 5 9.48 -31.07 -13.86
CA TRP A 5 8.27 -30.25 -13.98
C TRP A 5 8.02 -29.54 -12.67
N PHE A 6 7.65 -28.26 -12.76
CA PHE A 6 7.30 -27.47 -11.60
C PHE A 6 6.10 -26.55 -11.87
N GLN A 7 5.42 -26.24 -10.79
CA GLN A 7 4.38 -25.23 -10.70
C GLN A 7 4.90 -24.09 -9.83
N LEU A 8 5.01 -22.89 -10.41
CA LEU A 8 5.28 -21.67 -9.66
C LEU A 8 3.96 -21.15 -9.10
N VAL A 9 3.85 -21.05 -7.78
CA VAL A 9 2.70 -20.47 -7.09
C VAL A 9 3.06 -19.13 -6.46
N GLY A 10 2.07 -18.25 -6.40
CA GLY A 10 2.18 -16.95 -5.73
C GLY A 10 2.35 -17.10 -4.22
N GLU A 11 2.45 -15.95 -3.56
CA GLU A 11 2.72 -15.84 -2.12
C GLU A 11 1.71 -16.59 -1.25
N ASP A 12 0.46 -16.66 -1.67
CA ASP A 12 -0.64 -17.35 -0.99
C ASP A 12 -0.62 -18.88 -1.15
N GLY A 13 0.31 -19.41 -1.97
CA GLY A 13 0.42 -20.84 -2.28
C GLY A 13 -0.70 -21.38 -3.18
N ASN A 14 -1.68 -20.56 -3.55
CA ASN A 14 -2.89 -21.00 -4.26
C ASN A 14 -2.90 -20.55 -5.71
N ALA A 15 -2.43 -19.33 -6.01
CA ALA A 15 -2.45 -18.79 -7.36
C ALA A 15 -1.33 -19.39 -8.21
N VAL A 16 -1.67 -20.21 -9.21
CA VAL A 16 -0.70 -20.74 -10.18
C VAL A 16 -0.25 -19.63 -11.13
N THR A 17 1.03 -19.27 -11.05
CA THR A 17 1.62 -18.22 -11.89
C THR A 17 2.32 -18.78 -13.13
N SER A 18 2.87 -19.99 -13.04
CA SER A 18 3.50 -20.67 -14.17
C SER A 18 3.51 -22.19 -13.97
N VAL A 19 3.41 -22.95 -15.06
CA VAL A 19 3.59 -24.41 -15.06
C VAL A 19 4.53 -24.75 -16.20
N THR A 20 5.75 -25.19 -15.88
CA THR A 20 6.75 -25.50 -16.90
C THR A 20 7.78 -26.49 -16.38
N SER A 21 8.88 -26.67 -17.11
CA SER A 21 9.95 -27.58 -16.72
C SER A 21 11.31 -26.92 -16.86
N VAL A 22 12.22 -27.28 -15.96
CA VAL A 22 13.65 -26.95 -16.01
C VAL A 22 14.50 -28.19 -16.20
N VAL A 23 15.70 -28.00 -16.73
CA VAL A 23 16.73 -29.04 -16.79
C VAL A 23 17.71 -28.73 -15.67
N VAL A 24 17.92 -29.69 -14.78
CA VAL A 24 18.87 -29.57 -13.67
C VAL A 24 20.00 -30.59 -13.84
N ASP A 25 21.23 -30.14 -13.63
CA ASP A 25 22.43 -30.96 -13.81
C ASP A 25 22.75 -31.76 -12.55
N VAL A 26 22.47 -31.15 -11.40
CA VAL A 26 22.50 -31.74 -10.06
C VAL A 26 21.08 -31.73 -9.51
N GLU A 27 20.63 -32.85 -8.96
CA GLU A 27 19.28 -32.99 -8.39
C GLU A 27 19.28 -32.57 -6.91
N ASP A 28 19.50 -31.28 -6.65
CA ASP A 28 19.34 -30.66 -5.34
C ASP A 28 18.39 -29.45 -5.40
N VAL A 29 17.93 -29.01 -4.22
CA VAL A 29 16.95 -27.93 -4.10
C VAL A 29 17.51 -26.58 -4.52
N GLU A 30 18.80 -26.34 -4.33
CA GLU A 30 19.48 -25.08 -4.66
C GLU A 30 19.57 -24.90 -6.17
N THR A 31 20.09 -25.90 -6.87
CA THR A 31 20.18 -25.96 -8.34
C THR A 31 18.80 -25.83 -8.97
N LEU A 32 17.77 -26.42 -8.37
CA LEU A 32 16.39 -26.25 -8.83
C LEU A 32 15.91 -24.81 -8.72
N ARG A 33 16.15 -24.13 -7.60
CA ARG A 33 15.73 -22.73 -7.38
C ARG A 33 16.41 -21.80 -8.38
N ASP A 34 17.71 -21.99 -8.60
CA ASP A 34 18.46 -21.22 -9.58
C ASP A 34 17.91 -21.41 -10.99
N ALA A 35 17.66 -22.66 -11.38
CA ALA A 35 17.08 -22.97 -12.69
C ALA A 35 15.67 -22.36 -12.86
N VAL A 36 14.84 -22.38 -11.82
CA VAL A 36 13.50 -21.77 -11.81
C VAL A 36 13.59 -20.24 -11.91
N LYS A 37 14.50 -19.61 -11.18
CA LYS A 37 14.78 -18.16 -11.26
C LYS A 37 15.16 -17.73 -12.68
N VAL A 38 16.05 -18.48 -13.33
CA VAL A 38 16.44 -18.24 -14.72
C VAL A 38 15.27 -18.44 -15.68
N LYS A 39 14.40 -19.43 -15.42
CA LYS A 39 13.26 -19.76 -16.29
C LYS A 39 12.09 -18.78 -16.15
N CYS A 40 11.90 -18.18 -14.97
CA CYS A 40 10.78 -17.31 -14.64
C CYS A 40 11.25 -15.90 -14.22
N PRO A 41 12.01 -15.17 -15.07
CA PRO A 41 12.65 -13.92 -14.67
C PRO A 41 11.64 -12.80 -14.35
N ASN A 42 10.50 -12.75 -15.05
CA ASN A 42 9.48 -11.74 -14.82
C ASN A 42 8.72 -11.98 -13.50
N ASN A 43 8.30 -13.22 -13.26
CA ASN A 43 7.58 -13.59 -12.04
C ASN A 43 8.45 -13.49 -10.79
N LEU A 44 9.77 -13.57 -10.95
CA LEU A 44 10.73 -13.59 -9.86
C LEU A 44 11.66 -12.39 -9.84
N ALA A 45 11.40 -11.31 -10.58
CA ALA A 45 12.37 -10.22 -10.80
C ALA A 45 13.06 -9.72 -9.52
N ASN A 46 12.29 -9.59 -8.43
CA ASN A 46 12.72 -9.04 -7.14
C ASN A 46 12.73 -10.10 -6.01
N VAL A 47 12.98 -11.37 -6.34
CA VAL A 47 12.98 -12.49 -5.39
C VAL A 47 14.27 -13.27 -5.55
N ASP A 48 15.06 -13.42 -4.49
CA ASP A 48 16.26 -14.25 -4.57
C ASP A 48 15.88 -15.73 -4.64
N ALA A 49 16.66 -16.50 -5.40
CA ALA A 49 16.42 -17.93 -5.58
C ALA A 49 16.40 -18.67 -4.24
N SER A 50 17.23 -18.26 -3.28
CA SER A 50 17.31 -18.80 -1.92
C SER A 50 16.02 -18.67 -1.10
N ASP A 51 15.17 -17.72 -1.46
CA ASP A 51 13.96 -17.38 -0.71
C ASP A 51 12.74 -18.16 -1.19
N LEU A 52 12.84 -18.80 -2.36
CA LEU A 52 11.80 -19.68 -2.88
C LEU A 52 11.61 -20.88 -1.96
N THR A 53 10.36 -21.18 -1.60
CA THR A 53 10.06 -22.42 -0.87
C THR A 53 9.70 -23.52 -1.85
N VAL A 54 10.27 -24.70 -1.68
CA VAL A 54 10.06 -25.84 -2.58
C VAL A 54 9.29 -26.92 -1.84
N PHE A 55 8.21 -27.39 -2.41
CA PHE A 55 7.36 -28.44 -1.87
C PHE A 55 7.34 -29.63 -2.81
N ASP A 56 7.19 -30.82 -2.25
CA ASP A 56 6.87 -32.01 -3.01
C ASP A 56 5.44 -31.96 -3.58
N ALA A 57 5.07 -32.96 -4.37
CA ALA A 57 3.73 -33.07 -4.95
C ALA A 57 2.61 -33.25 -3.91
N ASN A 58 2.95 -33.59 -2.67
CA ASN A 58 2.01 -33.70 -1.55
C ASN A 58 1.90 -32.39 -0.74
N GLY A 59 2.63 -31.34 -1.13
CA GLY A 59 2.66 -30.07 -0.42
C GLY A 59 3.55 -30.08 0.83
N VAL A 60 4.47 -31.02 0.96
CA VAL A 60 5.45 -31.07 2.06
C VAL A 60 6.67 -30.23 1.71
N ALA A 61 6.99 -29.27 2.57
CA ALA A 61 8.13 -28.37 2.36
C ALA A 61 9.46 -29.15 2.47
N LEU A 62 10.30 -28.99 1.45
CA LEU A 62 11.62 -29.60 1.42
C LEU A 62 12.63 -28.73 2.18
N PRO A 63 13.54 -29.34 2.95
CA PRO A 63 14.58 -28.59 3.63
C PRO A 63 15.50 -27.90 2.61
N LYS A 64 15.96 -26.69 2.95
CA LYS A 64 16.82 -25.86 2.08
C LYS A 64 18.10 -26.59 1.65
N SER A 65 18.62 -27.47 2.51
CA SER A 65 19.83 -28.28 2.30
C SER A 65 19.54 -29.71 1.84
N SER A 66 18.35 -29.99 1.31
CA SER A 66 18.03 -31.35 0.83
C SER A 66 18.92 -31.68 -0.37
N SER A 67 19.75 -32.73 -0.21
CA SER A 67 20.72 -33.18 -1.20
C SER A 67 20.12 -34.09 -2.28
N SER A 68 18.80 -34.34 -2.26
CA SER A 68 18.16 -35.22 -3.23
C SER A 68 16.76 -34.76 -3.62
N VAL A 69 16.68 -34.11 -4.78
CA VAL A 69 15.45 -33.92 -5.59
C VAL A 69 15.11 -35.20 -6.38
N SER A 70 15.95 -36.22 -6.28
CA SER A 70 15.77 -37.56 -6.85
C SER A 70 14.58 -38.32 -6.26
N GLU A 71 14.25 -38.09 -4.99
CA GLU A 71 13.09 -38.71 -4.32
C GLU A 71 11.74 -38.15 -4.80
N LEU A 72 11.72 -37.00 -5.48
CA LEU A 72 10.51 -36.32 -5.95
C LEU A 72 9.86 -36.97 -7.18
N GLY A 73 10.35 -38.14 -7.60
CA GLY A 73 9.73 -38.93 -8.66
C GLY A 73 9.50 -38.14 -9.94
N LYS A 74 8.55 -38.57 -10.76
CA LYS A 74 8.09 -37.84 -11.95
C LYS A 74 7.06 -36.76 -11.59
N ASP A 75 6.90 -36.50 -10.30
CA ASP A 75 5.78 -35.74 -9.77
C ASP A 75 6.13 -34.25 -9.80
N ALA A 76 5.13 -33.42 -10.11
CA ALA A 76 5.33 -31.99 -10.30
C ALA A 76 5.70 -31.33 -8.97
N ILE A 77 6.78 -30.55 -8.97
CA ILE A 77 7.28 -29.84 -7.80
C ILE A 77 6.54 -28.50 -7.67
N ILE A 78 6.16 -28.09 -6.46
CA ILE A 78 5.59 -26.77 -6.24
C ILE A 78 6.69 -25.85 -5.74
N VAL A 79 6.86 -24.70 -6.41
CA VAL A 79 7.79 -23.66 -6.02
C VAL A 79 6.96 -22.43 -5.64
N GLN A 80 7.06 -22.00 -4.40
CA GLN A 80 6.31 -20.86 -3.88
C GLN A 80 7.22 -19.65 -3.75
N VAL A 81 6.72 -18.52 -4.26
CA VAL A 81 7.31 -17.21 -4.02
C VAL A 81 7.17 -16.90 -2.53
N PRO A 82 8.24 -16.47 -1.83
CA PRO A 82 8.15 -16.12 -0.42
C PRO A 82 7.02 -15.11 -0.22
N HIS A 83 6.20 -15.33 0.81
CA HIS A 83 5.29 -14.30 1.25
C HIS A 83 6.14 -13.10 1.64
N ARG A 84 6.05 -12.02 0.88
CA ARG A 84 6.55 -10.76 1.35
C ARG A 84 5.65 -10.43 2.52
N ALA A 85 6.20 -10.48 3.74
CA ALA A 85 5.68 -9.60 4.77
C ALA A 85 5.53 -8.26 4.06
N VAL A 86 4.31 -7.75 3.99
CA VAL A 86 4.01 -6.47 3.34
C VAL A 86 5.01 -5.50 3.93
N GLU A 87 6.14 -5.30 3.26
CA GLU A 87 7.06 -4.24 3.59
C GLU A 87 6.18 -3.03 3.44
N ASP A 88 6.03 -2.32 4.56
CA ASP A 88 5.26 -1.10 4.68
C ASP A 88 5.30 -0.40 3.34
N SER A 89 4.17 -0.42 2.65
CA SER A 89 4.12 0.07 1.28
C SER A 89 4.52 1.54 1.34
N ASP A 90 5.75 1.88 0.94
CA ASP A 90 6.31 3.24 0.94
C ASP A 90 5.45 4.24 0.13
N TYR A 91 4.44 3.74 -0.58
CA TYR A 91 3.47 4.49 -1.37
C TYR A 91 2.18 4.84 -0.63
N PHE A 92 1.94 4.28 0.56
CA PHE A 92 0.80 4.61 1.39
C PHE A 92 1.29 5.28 2.67
N ILE A 93 0.63 6.39 3.03
CA ILE A 93 0.76 6.96 4.35
C ILE A 93 0.51 5.82 5.35
N SER A 94 1.45 5.54 6.25
CA SER A 94 1.28 4.45 7.24
C SER A 94 -0.02 4.67 8.02
N LEU A 95 -0.69 3.58 8.46
CA LEU A 95 -1.98 3.67 9.16
C LEU A 95 -1.95 4.67 10.32
N HIS A 96 -0.85 4.66 11.09
CA HIS A 96 -0.64 5.60 12.19
C HIS A 96 -0.57 7.07 11.72
N VAL A 97 0.08 7.33 10.58
CA VAL A 97 0.14 8.69 10.01
C VAL A 97 -1.19 9.06 9.34
N GLN A 98 -1.96 8.11 8.82
CA GLN A 98 -3.31 8.37 8.31
C GLN A 98 -4.23 8.90 9.43
N GLU A 99 -4.20 8.29 10.61
CA GLU A 99 -4.98 8.75 11.77
C GLU A 99 -4.58 10.19 12.18
N GLN A 100 -3.29 10.52 12.12
CA GLN A 100 -2.80 11.87 12.39
C GLN A 100 -3.24 12.88 11.33
N VAL A 101 -3.15 12.51 10.05
CA VAL A 101 -3.57 13.36 8.93
C VAL A 101 -5.07 13.59 8.94
N GLU A 102 -5.86 12.54 9.19
CA GLU A 102 -7.33 12.62 9.26
C GLU A 102 -7.78 13.62 10.33
N THR A 103 -7.08 13.67 11.46
CA THR A 103 -7.35 14.62 12.55
C THR A 103 -7.03 16.07 12.17
N ALA A 104 -6.11 16.28 11.22
CA ALA A 104 -5.71 17.61 10.77
C ALA A 104 -6.57 18.13 9.60
N VAL A 105 -7.32 17.27 8.91
CA VAL A 105 -8.17 17.64 7.77
C VAL A 105 -9.56 18.02 8.25
N PHE A 106 -10.16 19.03 7.63
CA PHE A 106 -11.51 19.46 7.90
C PHE A 106 -12.31 19.70 6.62
N VAL A 107 -13.62 19.70 6.76
CA VAL A 107 -14.58 20.03 5.70
C VAL A 107 -15.26 21.35 6.04
N ILE A 108 -15.41 22.23 5.05
CA ILE A 108 -16.15 23.48 5.20
C ILE A 108 -17.61 23.20 4.86
N VAL A 109 -18.50 23.61 5.76
CA VAL A 109 -19.94 23.35 5.67
C VAL A 109 -20.69 24.67 5.49
N GLU A 110 -21.74 24.67 4.67
CA GLU A 110 -22.69 25.79 4.56
C GLU A 110 -23.95 25.44 5.38
N GLU A 111 -24.27 26.21 6.43
CA GLU A 111 -25.35 25.87 7.40
C GLU A 111 -26.76 25.78 6.77
N ASP A 112 -26.98 26.41 5.62
CA ASP A 112 -28.33 26.61 5.05
C ASP A 112 -28.73 25.62 3.93
N LYS A 113 -27.94 24.56 3.68
CA LYS A 113 -28.27 23.55 2.63
C LYS A 113 -27.95 22.13 3.07
N ASP A 114 -28.96 21.26 2.94
CA ASP A 114 -29.02 19.90 3.49
C ASP A 114 -27.90 18.92 3.10
N ASP A 115 -26.99 19.26 2.18
CA ASP A 115 -25.79 18.49 1.83
C ASP A 115 -24.85 19.33 0.96
N ASN A 116 -24.07 20.24 1.55
CA ASN A 116 -23.19 21.11 0.76
C ASN A 116 -21.83 21.30 1.45
N SER A 117 -21.00 20.26 1.46
CA SER A 117 -19.57 20.42 1.68
C SER A 117 -19.01 21.30 0.55
N ILE A 118 -18.60 22.52 0.85
CA ILE A 118 -18.13 23.48 -0.18
C ILE A 118 -16.62 23.38 -0.42
N GLY A 119 -15.90 22.68 0.46
CA GLY A 119 -14.47 22.47 0.28
C GLY A 119 -13.81 21.78 1.47
N MET A 120 -12.51 21.58 1.35
CA MET A 120 -11.68 20.97 2.37
C MET A 120 -10.49 21.86 2.67
N GLY A 121 -9.95 21.71 3.87
CA GLY A 121 -8.69 22.33 4.25
C GLY A 121 -7.94 21.49 5.26
N VAL A 122 -6.79 22.02 5.67
CA VAL A 122 -5.88 21.33 6.60
C VAL A 122 -5.36 22.28 7.67
N PHE A 123 -5.31 21.81 8.91
CA PHE A 123 -4.59 22.44 9.99
C PHE A 123 -3.09 22.20 9.82
N PHE A 124 -2.32 23.28 9.70
CA PHE A 124 -0.86 23.21 9.68
C PHE A 124 -0.25 23.62 11.04
N SER A 125 -1.09 24.02 12.00
CA SER A 125 -0.74 24.22 13.40
C SER A 125 -1.98 24.02 14.28
N PRO A 126 -1.86 23.92 15.62
CA PRO A 126 -2.99 23.70 16.52
C PRO A 126 -4.11 24.75 16.43
N THR A 127 -3.82 25.93 15.88
CA THR A 127 -4.79 27.03 15.80
C THR A 127 -4.94 27.63 14.40
N LEU A 128 -4.16 27.18 13.41
CA LEU A 128 -4.17 27.75 12.06
C LEU A 128 -4.40 26.65 11.02
N ALA A 129 -5.26 27.00 10.08
CA ALA A 129 -5.67 26.17 8.98
C ALA A 129 -5.52 26.90 7.65
N VAL A 130 -5.42 26.13 6.57
CA VAL A 130 -5.40 26.61 5.20
C VAL A 130 -6.48 25.90 4.39
N THR A 131 -7.12 26.65 3.52
CA THR A 131 -8.04 26.15 2.49
C THR A 131 -7.81 26.95 1.21
N TYR A 132 -8.40 26.51 0.10
CA TYR A 132 -8.43 27.32 -1.12
C TYR A 132 -9.35 28.53 -0.96
N ASP A 133 -9.01 29.64 -1.60
CA ASP A 133 -9.82 30.88 -1.52
C ASP A 133 -11.20 30.67 -2.12
N HIS A 134 -11.29 29.92 -3.23
CA HIS A 134 -12.54 29.61 -3.90
C HIS A 134 -13.48 28.67 -3.11
N ASN A 135 -12.98 27.99 -2.07
CA ASN A 135 -13.84 27.23 -1.16
C ASN A 135 -14.66 28.14 -0.23
N LEU A 136 -14.27 29.41 -0.13
CA LEU A 136 -14.97 30.42 0.66
C LEU A 136 -15.83 31.27 -0.27
N THR A 137 -17.14 31.26 -0.04
CA THR A 137 -18.09 32.14 -0.73
C THR A 137 -17.68 33.62 -0.56
N GLU A 138 -18.21 34.49 -1.40
CA GLU A 138 -17.95 35.94 -1.32
C GLU A 138 -18.39 36.54 0.03
N GLU A 139 -19.26 35.86 0.78
CA GLU A 139 -19.74 36.27 2.10
C GLU A 139 -18.71 36.02 3.23
N TYR A 140 -17.82 35.03 3.05
CA TYR A 140 -16.76 34.70 4.00
C TYR A 140 -15.52 35.58 3.79
N THR A 141 -15.67 36.86 4.08
CA THR A 141 -14.57 37.85 4.07
C THR A 141 -13.62 37.71 5.27
N VAL A 142 -12.51 38.43 5.27
CA VAL A 142 -11.60 38.49 6.43
C VAL A 142 -12.36 39.02 7.65
N GLY A 143 -12.30 38.28 8.76
CA GLY A 143 -13.05 38.51 9.99
C GLY A 143 -14.37 37.75 10.08
N SER A 144 -14.85 37.13 8.98
CA SER A 144 -16.01 36.25 8.99
C SER A 144 -15.69 34.96 9.75
N VAL A 145 -16.73 34.38 10.36
CA VAL A 145 -16.68 33.06 11.01
C VAL A 145 -17.21 32.01 10.06
N VAL A 146 -16.48 30.91 9.92
CA VAL A 146 -16.78 29.79 9.03
C VAL A 146 -16.96 28.53 9.88
N PRO A 147 -18.08 27.81 9.72
CA PRO A 147 -18.27 26.52 10.37
C PRO A 147 -17.53 25.42 9.62
N LEU A 148 -16.81 24.60 10.38
CA LEU A 148 -16.05 23.45 9.91
C LEU A 148 -16.62 22.17 10.53
N ALA A 149 -16.72 21.11 9.73
CA ALA A 149 -16.85 19.75 10.22
C ALA A 149 -15.45 19.14 10.38
N LEU A 150 -15.08 18.85 11.64
CA LEU A 150 -13.96 18.01 12.01
C LEU A 150 -14.44 16.56 12.12
N LYS A 151 -13.50 15.62 12.30
CA LYS A 151 -13.81 14.19 12.41
C LYS A 151 -14.88 13.87 13.45
N ASP A 152 -14.76 14.48 14.64
CA ASP A 152 -15.60 14.15 15.79
C ASP A 152 -16.50 15.32 16.25
N GLU A 153 -16.33 16.52 15.69
CA GLU A 153 -17.04 17.73 16.15
C GLU A 153 -17.18 18.81 15.08
N MET A 154 -18.03 19.80 15.35
CA MET A 154 -18.13 21.04 14.58
C MET A 154 -17.31 22.13 15.27
N ALA A 155 -16.56 22.90 14.48
CA ALA A 155 -15.74 24.00 14.99
C ALA A 155 -15.99 25.29 14.19
N ASN A 156 -15.91 26.43 14.85
CA ASN A 156 -16.00 27.74 14.22
C ASN A 156 -14.63 28.39 14.13
N VAL A 157 -14.24 28.80 12.93
CA VAL A 157 -12.94 29.45 12.69
C VAL A 157 -13.12 30.80 12.04
N GLU A 158 -12.19 31.71 12.31
CA GLU A 158 -12.17 33.04 11.71
C GLU A 158 -11.28 33.05 10.46
N VAL A 159 -11.75 33.67 9.38
CA VAL A 159 -10.92 33.96 8.21
C VAL A 159 -9.96 35.10 8.56
N VAL A 160 -8.65 34.83 8.59
CA VAL A 160 -7.63 35.82 8.97
C VAL A 160 -6.84 36.37 7.78
N ALA A 161 -6.80 35.62 6.67
CA ALA A 161 -6.21 36.09 5.42
C ALA A 161 -6.88 35.41 4.22
N ARG A 162 -6.94 36.13 3.09
CA ARG A 162 -7.41 35.64 1.79
C ARG A 162 -6.47 36.17 0.71
N ASN A 163 -6.18 35.34 -0.29
CA ASN A 163 -5.43 35.71 -1.48
C ASN A 163 -6.01 34.95 -2.68
N SER A 164 -6.77 35.66 -3.51
CA SER A 164 -7.41 35.10 -4.69
C SER A 164 -6.45 34.87 -5.87
N GLU A 165 -5.29 35.52 -5.89
CA GLU A 165 -4.27 35.33 -6.93
C GLU A 165 -3.54 34.00 -6.75
N LEU A 166 -3.23 33.64 -5.51
CA LEU A 166 -2.59 32.39 -5.12
C LEU A 166 -3.59 31.32 -4.65
N ASP A 167 -4.88 31.65 -4.68
CA ASP A 167 -6.01 30.80 -4.32
C ASP A 167 -5.87 30.14 -2.94
N PHE A 168 -5.59 30.93 -1.91
CA PHE A 168 -5.58 30.43 -0.54
C PHE A 168 -6.28 31.36 0.45
N ALA A 169 -6.81 30.76 1.50
CA ALA A 169 -7.28 31.45 2.69
C ALA A 169 -6.69 30.82 3.96
N ILE A 170 -6.35 31.65 4.93
CA ILE A 170 -5.89 31.22 6.25
C ILE A 170 -7.03 31.40 7.24
N LEU A 171 -7.26 30.35 8.01
CA LEU A 171 -8.31 30.24 9.02
C LEU A 171 -7.66 30.11 10.40
N LYS A 172 -8.31 30.66 11.43
CA LYS A 172 -7.82 30.61 12.81
C LYS A 172 -8.90 30.17 13.79
N ILE A 173 -8.60 29.17 14.61
CA ILE A 173 -9.45 28.79 15.74
C ILE A 173 -9.42 29.91 16.78
N ARG A 174 -10.60 30.38 17.21
CA ARG A 174 -10.72 31.23 18.38
C ARG A 174 -10.74 30.35 19.61
N ILE A 175 -9.66 30.40 20.39
CA ILE A 175 -9.63 29.82 21.73
C ILE A 175 -10.39 30.80 22.63
N THR A 176 -11.63 30.45 22.99
CA THR A 176 -12.40 31.11 24.06
C THR A 176 -11.88 30.70 25.44
#